data_AF-A0A0H1R2K1-F1
#
_entry.id   AF-A0A0H1R2K1-F1
#
_cell.length_a   1.000
_cell.length_b   1.000
_cell.length_c   1.000
_cell.angle_alpha   90.00
_cell.angle_beta   90.00
_cell.angle_gamma   90.00
#
_symmetry.space_group_name_H-M   'P 1'
#
loop_
_entity.id
_entity.type
_entity.pdbx_description
1 polymer ?
#
loop_
_entity_poly.entity_id
_entity_poly.type
_entity_poly.pdbx_seq_one_letter_code
_entity_poly.pdbx_strand_id
1 'polypeptide(L)'
;MEDTITLEDIRSALRTEGEPWEAGVTSLSVLSIEEQKKRLGVSPPPGEPDVAEIERRWPALEQSLKSEALSAITAPPAYDLRNVGGKNFITPVKDQGSCGSCVAFGTVATVEGRVRLWYSDPSYAVDLSEAHLFFCHAREKGRSCSNGWWPNEALDAFKSKGVADEACYKYEDGNVKQDCSGLCSNWADRVVKITGYTVLTGKPAQIKEWLSTKGPVCACLTVYQDFFNYKSGIYKHVTGSQAGGHCVTIVGYNDSPGYWICKNSWGTGWGEQGFFNIAYGQCGIDSWLNHGVDGIVNTGWRNNRRVIGLWAINEDRNAWVHIQGLGWRKVSPDNDNIFFNMLAVLIAAKAAARPVNIYEENGVIKQVYVY
;
A
#
# COMPACT_ATOMS: atom_id res chain seq x y z
N MET A 1 24.51 10.30 -25.82
CA MET A 1 24.55 10.89 -24.47
C MET A 1 23.13 11.21 -24.13
N GLU A 2 22.61 10.68 -23.03
CA GLU A 2 21.27 11.00 -22.56
C GLU A 2 21.32 12.43 -22.00
N ASP A 3 20.45 13.32 -22.47
CA ASP A 3 20.44 14.72 -22.01
C ASP A 3 20.10 14.74 -20.51
N THR A 4 20.99 15.32 -19.72
CA THR A 4 20.86 15.48 -18.27
C THR A 4 20.35 16.90 -18.01
N ILE A 5 19.26 17.03 -17.27
CA ILE A 5 18.77 18.35 -16.82
C ILE A 5 19.44 18.75 -15.51
N THR A 6 19.66 20.04 -15.31
CA THR A 6 20.19 20.59 -14.06
C THR A 6 19.07 21.09 -13.15
N LEU A 7 19.36 21.28 -11.85
CA LEU A 7 18.40 21.90 -10.93
C LEU A 7 18.00 23.32 -11.36
N GLU A 8 18.89 24.06 -12.03
CA GLU A 8 18.55 25.40 -12.52
C GLU A 8 17.61 25.34 -13.73
N ASP A 9 17.76 24.35 -14.61
CA ASP A 9 16.81 24.13 -15.72
C ASP A 9 15.40 23.86 -15.19
N ILE A 10 15.29 23.02 -14.15
CA ILE A 10 14.02 22.71 -13.48
C ILE A 10 13.42 23.98 -12.86
N ARG A 11 14.21 24.75 -12.10
CA ARG A 11 13.75 26.00 -11.48
C ARG A 11 13.32 27.04 -12.52
N SER A 12 14.01 27.10 -13.65
CA SER A 12 13.65 27.98 -14.75
C SER A 12 12.32 27.58 -15.40
N ALA A 13 12.09 26.29 -15.62
CA ALA A 13 10.81 25.79 -16.09
C ALA A 13 9.68 26.09 -15.09
N LEU A 14 9.92 25.88 -13.79
CA LEU A 14 8.93 26.15 -12.74
C LEU A 14 8.50 27.61 -12.66
N ARG A 15 9.44 28.56 -12.81
CA ARG A 15 9.11 30.00 -12.85
C ARG A 15 8.14 30.35 -13.99
N THR A 16 8.19 29.62 -15.10
CA THR A 16 7.31 29.83 -16.26
C THR A 16 5.90 29.29 -16.00
N GLU A 17 5.77 28.26 -15.16
CA GLU A 17 4.50 27.59 -14.82
C GLU A 17 3.85 28.13 -13.53
N GLY A 18 4.38 29.23 -12.96
CA GLY A 18 3.86 29.83 -11.73
C GLY A 18 4.22 29.06 -10.46
N GLU A 19 5.34 28.33 -10.47
CA GLU A 19 5.94 27.63 -9.33
C GLU A 19 4.97 26.67 -8.58
N PRO A 20 4.33 25.71 -9.29
CA PRO A 20 3.35 24.81 -8.69
C PRO A 20 3.93 23.85 -7.64
N TRP A 21 5.25 23.65 -7.65
CA TRP A 21 6.00 22.82 -6.71
C TRP A 21 7.44 23.33 -6.58
N GLU A 22 8.12 22.89 -5.52
CA GLU A 22 9.50 23.30 -5.21
C GLU A 22 10.50 22.20 -5.63
N ALA A 23 11.48 22.58 -6.44
CA ALA A 23 12.62 21.75 -6.80
C ALA A 23 13.84 22.04 -5.91
N GLY A 24 14.48 20.98 -5.41
CA GLY A 24 15.69 21.08 -4.61
C GLY A 24 16.55 19.82 -4.66
N VAL A 25 17.61 19.82 -3.85
CA VAL A 25 18.46 18.63 -3.67
C VAL A 25 17.74 17.65 -2.74
N THR A 26 17.66 16.40 -3.17
CA THR A 26 17.03 15.28 -2.44
C THR A 26 18.01 14.11 -2.32
N SER A 27 17.62 13.06 -1.57
CA SER A 27 18.37 11.80 -1.55
C SER A 27 18.49 11.11 -2.93
N LEU A 28 17.62 11.46 -3.90
CA LEU A 28 17.58 10.84 -5.23
C LEU A 28 18.30 11.72 -6.26
N SER A 29 18.18 13.05 -6.15
CA SER A 29 18.78 13.96 -7.13
C SER A 29 20.31 13.97 -7.08
N VAL A 30 20.90 13.50 -5.98
CA VAL A 30 22.37 13.37 -5.83
C VAL A 30 22.91 12.08 -6.45
N LEU A 31 22.05 11.15 -6.82
CA LEU A 31 22.43 9.89 -7.45
C LEU A 31 22.69 10.11 -8.95
N SER A 32 23.47 9.21 -9.57
CA SER A 32 23.58 9.17 -11.02
C SER A 32 22.25 8.74 -11.65
N ILE A 33 22.03 9.07 -12.92
CA ILE A 33 20.84 8.64 -13.67
C ILE A 33 20.65 7.13 -13.63
N GLU A 34 21.73 6.36 -13.74
CA GLU A 34 21.67 4.89 -13.67
C GLU A 34 21.18 4.41 -12.30
N GLU A 35 21.63 5.03 -11.20
CA GLU A 35 21.14 4.70 -9.86
C GLU A 35 19.70 5.16 -9.62
N GLN A 36 19.30 6.30 -10.20
CA GLN A 36 17.91 6.76 -10.18
C GLN A 36 16.99 5.76 -10.91
N LYS A 37 17.39 5.30 -12.09
CA LYS A 37 16.64 4.32 -12.88
C LYS A 37 16.50 2.97 -12.19
N LYS A 38 17.47 2.56 -11.35
CA LYS A 38 17.32 1.37 -10.49
C LYS A 38 16.16 1.46 -9.49
N ARG A 39 15.61 2.66 -9.24
CA ARG A 39 14.41 2.84 -8.40
C ARG A 39 13.11 2.56 -9.16
N LEU A 40 13.18 2.42 -10.48
CA LEU A 40 12.02 2.30 -11.36
C LEU A 40 11.85 0.84 -11.75
N GLY A 41 10.65 0.30 -11.54
CA GLY A 41 10.44 -1.15 -11.48
C GLY A 41 9.11 -1.61 -12.07
N VAL A 42 8.42 -0.79 -12.85
CA VAL A 42 7.18 -1.20 -13.51
C VAL A 42 7.50 -1.89 -14.82
N SER A 43 7.10 -3.15 -14.92
CA SER A 43 7.41 -4.06 -16.03
C SER A 43 6.13 -4.71 -16.54
N PRO A 44 5.49 -4.13 -17.56
CA PRO A 44 4.24 -4.64 -18.10
C PRO A 44 4.45 -6.02 -18.74
N PRO A 45 3.53 -6.99 -18.52
CA PRO A 45 3.50 -8.22 -19.30
C PRO A 45 3.07 -7.93 -20.75
N PRO A 46 3.27 -8.88 -21.69
CA PRO A 46 2.84 -8.70 -23.07
C PRO A 46 1.35 -8.37 -23.18
N GLY A 47 1.03 -7.31 -23.93
CA GLY A 47 -0.34 -6.84 -24.16
C GLY A 47 -0.80 -5.74 -23.19
N GLU A 48 -0.05 -5.46 -22.13
CA GLU A 48 -0.30 -4.31 -21.25
C GLU A 48 0.46 -3.06 -21.75
N PRO A 49 -0.09 -1.85 -21.58
CA PRO A 49 0.58 -0.61 -21.98
C PRO A 49 1.92 -0.41 -21.26
N ASP A 50 2.97 -0.19 -22.04
CA ASP A 50 4.29 0.18 -21.53
C ASP A 50 4.39 1.68 -21.19
N VAL A 51 5.50 2.08 -20.55
CA VAL A 51 5.74 3.47 -20.15
C VAL A 51 5.63 4.41 -21.35
N ALA A 52 6.16 4.01 -22.50
CA ALA A 52 6.17 4.85 -23.71
C ALA A 52 4.76 5.01 -24.29
N GLU A 53 3.91 4.00 -24.20
CA GLU A 53 2.50 4.10 -24.56
C GLU A 53 1.74 5.02 -23.62
N ILE A 54 1.93 4.86 -22.30
CA ILE A 54 1.30 5.74 -21.30
C ILE A 54 1.75 7.19 -21.50
N GLU A 55 3.04 7.41 -21.77
CA GLU A 55 3.62 8.72 -22.06
C GLU A 55 2.91 9.44 -23.22
N ARG A 56 2.62 8.71 -24.30
CA ARG A 56 1.91 9.27 -25.46
C ARG A 56 0.44 9.58 -25.18
N ARG A 57 -0.18 8.86 -24.23
CA ARG A 57 -1.64 8.88 -24.02
C ARG A 57 -2.07 9.87 -22.95
N TRP A 58 -1.35 9.94 -21.84
CA TRP A 58 -1.82 10.67 -20.66
C TRP A 58 -2.07 12.17 -20.90
N PRO A 59 -1.28 12.92 -21.71
CA PRO A 59 -1.53 14.35 -21.90
C PRO A 59 -2.90 14.64 -22.53
N ALA A 60 -3.36 13.76 -23.42
CA ALA A 60 -4.69 13.87 -24.03
C ALA A 60 -5.83 13.54 -23.05
N LEU A 61 -5.54 12.79 -21.99
CA LEU A 61 -6.53 12.39 -20.99
C LEU A 61 -6.59 13.34 -19.79
N GLU A 62 -5.54 14.12 -19.54
CA GLU A 62 -5.37 14.96 -18.34
C GLU A 62 -6.65 15.74 -17.98
N GLN A 63 -7.16 16.55 -18.92
CA GLN A 63 -8.31 17.41 -18.65
C GLN A 63 -9.59 16.61 -18.36
N SER A 64 -9.78 15.47 -19.04
CA SER A 64 -10.95 14.60 -18.83
C SER A 64 -10.89 13.91 -17.47
N LEU A 65 -9.73 13.39 -17.08
CA LEU A 65 -9.53 12.71 -15.79
C LEU A 65 -9.59 13.68 -14.62
N LYS A 66 -9.03 14.89 -14.77
CA LYS A 66 -9.21 15.96 -13.79
C LYS A 66 -10.68 16.32 -13.61
N SER A 67 -11.43 16.46 -14.70
CA SER A 67 -12.86 16.78 -14.65
C SER A 67 -13.68 15.66 -14.01
N GLU A 68 -13.33 14.40 -14.27
CA GLU A 68 -13.96 13.25 -13.63
C GLU A 68 -13.61 13.18 -12.13
N ALA A 69 -12.36 13.42 -11.72
CA ALA A 69 -11.99 13.51 -10.30
C ALA A 69 -12.87 14.53 -9.55
N LEU A 70 -13.09 15.69 -10.15
CA LEU A 70 -13.89 16.78 -9.59
C LEU A 70 -15.41 16.52 -9.64
N SER A 71 -15.88 15.51 -10.37
CA SER A 71 -17.31 15.16 -10.47
C SER A 71 -17.76 14.11 -9.44
N ALA A 72 -16.87 13.65 -8.56
CA ALA A 72 -17.20 12.68 -7.52
C ALA A 72 -18.18 13.25 -6.48
N ILE A 73 -19.47 12.93 -6.59
CA ILE A 73 -20.54 13.44 -5.71
C ILE A 73 -20.56 12.73 -4.34
N THR A 74 -20.12 11.46 -4.28
CA THR A 74 -20.19 10.63 -3.06
C THR A 74 -18.96 10.74 -2.16
N ALA A 75 -17.89 11.38 -2.63
CA ALA A 75 -16.64 11.53 -1.90
C ALA A 75 -16.54 12.97 -1.33
N PRO A 76 -15.96 13.17 -0.13
CA PRO A 76 -15.67 14.51 0.37
C PRO A 76 -14.74 15.26 -0.59
N PRO A 77 -14.66 16.61 -0.55
CA PRO A 77 -13.79 17.37 -1.44
C PRO A 77 -12.29 17.22 -1.11
N ALA A 78 -11.97 16.77 0.10
CA ALA A 78 -10.61 16.41 0.51
C ALA A 78 -10.66 15.25 1.50
N TYR A 79 -9.67 14.37 1.41
CA TYR A 79 -9.54 13.24 2.32
C TYR A 79 -8.08 12.84 2.45
N ASP A 80 -7.61 12.57 3.67
CA ASP A 80 -6.24 12.16 3.93
C ASP A 80 -6.22 11.02 4.96
N LEU A 81 -5.82 9.82 4.52
CA LEU A 81 -5.73 8.65 5.38
C LEU A 81 -4.69 8.78 6.49
N ARG A 82 -3.80 9.77 6.40
CA ARG A 82 -2.84 10.12 7.45
C ARG A 82 -3.50 10.91 8.59
N ASN A 83 -4.70 11.45 8.38
CA ASN A 83 -5.44 12.24 9.35
C ASN A 83 -6.97 12.09 9.21
N VAL A 84 -7.49 10.90 9.53
CA VAL A 84 -8.93 10.64 9.59
C VAL A 84 -9.40 10.80 11.03
N GLY A 85 -10.02 11.94 11.33
CA GLY A 85 -10.47 12.25 12.70
C GLY A 85 -9.33 12.27 13.72
N GLY A 86 -8.15 12.77 13.34
CA GLY A 86 -6.95 12.80 14.20
C GLY A 86 -6.15 11.49 14.23
N LYS A 87 -6.50 10.50 13.42
CA LYS A 87 -5.85 9.18 13.37
C LYS A 87 -5.13 8.94 12.05
N ASN A 88 -3.94 8.36 12.12
CA ASN A 88 -3.13 8.00 10.96
C ASN A 88 -3.25 6.49 10.64
N PHE A 89 -3.84 6.15 9.50
CA PHE A 89 -4.00 4.77 9.05
C PHE A 89 -2.88 4.31 8.10
N ILE A 90 -1.92 5.16 7.78
CA ILE A 90 -0.81 4.87 6.87
C ILE A 90 0.44 4.52 7.68
N THR A 91 1.10 3.41 7.32
CA THR A 91 2.37 2.98 7.92
C THR A 91 3.52 3.94 7.57
N PRO A 92 4.63 3.97 8.34
CA PRO A 92 5.79 4.80 8.03
C PRO A 92 6.34 4.59 6.61
N VAL A 93 6.98 5.62 6.06
CA VAL A 93 7.69 5.52 4.78
C VAL A 93 8.88 4.57 4.91
N LYS A 94 9.08 3.74 3.89
CA LYS A 94 10.23 2.84 3.73
C LYS A 94 11.10 3.29 2.55
N ASP A 95 12.22 2.62 2.34
CA ASP A 95 13.13 2.85 1.22
C ASP A 95 13.39 1.54 0.49
N GLN A 96 13.10 1.50 -0.81
CA GLN A 96 13.35 0.35 -1.68
C GLN A 96 14.82 0.21 -2.08
N GLY A 97 15.64 1.24 -1.84
CA GLY A 97 17.07 1.19 -2.15
C GLY A 97 17.35 1.01 -3.64
N SER A 98 18.51 0.48 -4.00
CA SER A 98 18.94 0.28 -5.40
C SER A 98 18.32 -0.95 -6.07
N CYS A 99 16.98 -1.07 -5.99
CA CYS A 99 16.21 -2.16 -6.56
C CYS A 99 14.89 -1.67 -7.17
N GLY A 100 14.56 -2.14 -8.39
CA GLY A 100 13.29 -1.87 -9.09
C GLY A 100 12.10 -2.62 -8.49
N SER A 101 11.91 -2.51 -7.18
CA SER A 101 10.90 -3.25 -6.40
C SER A 101 9.72 -2.37 -5.97
N CYS A 102 9.57 -1.18 -6.55
CA CYS A 102 8.50 -0.22 -6.25
C CYS A 102 7.09 -0.83 -6.26
N VAL A 103 6.86 -1.81 -7.14
CA VAL A 103 5.59 -2.56 -7.20
C VAL A 103 5.30 -3.28 -5.88
N ALA A 104 6.30 -3.92 -5.27
CA ALA A 104 6.14 -4.58 -3.98
C ALA A 104 5.84 -3.57 -2.88
N PHE A 105 6.57 -2.46 -2.82
CA PHE A 105 6.34 -1.39 -1.83
C PHE A 105 4.98 -0.72 -1.96
N GLY A 106 4.59 -0.32 -3.18
CA GLY A 106 3.28 0.28 -3.43
C GLY A 106 2.13 -0.67 -3.11
N THR A 107 2.28 -1.96 -3.41
CA THR A 107 1.27 -2.98 -3.10
C THR A 107 1.19 -3.23 -1.59
N VAL A 108 2.33 -3.43 -0.92
CA VAL A 108 2.40 -3.67 0.53
C VAL A 108 1.83 -2.48 1.31
N ALA A 109 2.26 -1.25 1.02
CA ALA A 109 1.73 -0.07 1.70
C ALA A 109 0.21 0.10 1.51
N THR A 110 -0.32 -0.30 0.35
CA THR A 110 -1.76 -0.33 0.09
C THR A 110 -2.47 -1.36 0.99
N VAL A 111 -1.95 -2.59 1.06
CA VAL A 111 -2.51 -3.65 1.90
C VAL A 111 -2.41 -3.29 3.39
N GLU A 112 -1.29 -2.74 3.86
CA GLU A 112 -1.10 -2.32 5.25
C GLU A 112 -2.09 -1.24 5.67
N GLY A 113 -2.25 -0.19 4.85
CA GLY A 113 -3.24 0.85 5.14
C GLY A 113 -4.67 0.29 5.11
N ARG A 114 -4.95 -0.66 4.20
CA ARG A 114 -6.23 -1.38 4.19
C ARG A 114 -6.43 -2.23 5.45
N VAL A 115 -5.40 -2.90 5.98
CA VAL A 115 -5.44 -3.67 7.23
C VAL A 115 -5.80 -2.76 8.41
N ARG A 116 -5.13 -1.61 8.57
CA ARG A 116 -5.43 -0.67 9.66
C ARG A 116 -6.87 -0.15 9.58
N LEU A 117 -7.37 0.15 8.38
CA LEU A 117 -8.76 0.58 8.18
C LEU A 117 -9.77 -0.55 8.41
N TRP A 118 -9.48 -1.75 7.90
CA TRP A 118 -10.33 -2.93 8.06
C TRP A 118 -10.61 -3.23 9.54
N TYR A 119 -9.60 -3.08 10.38
CA TYR A 119 -9.72 -3.23 11.83
C TYR A 119 -10.10 -1.94 12.56
N SER A 120 -10.24 -0.82 11.85
CA SER A 120 -10.49 0.51 12.43
C SER A 120 -9.49 0.86 13.55
N ASP A 121 -8.25 0.39 13.40
CA ASP A 121 -7.18 0.55 14.37
C ASP A 121 -5.93 1.12 13.71
N PRO A 122 -5.66 2.44 13.87
CA PRO A 122 -4.45 3.06 13.33
C PRO A 122 -3.17 2.54 13.97
N SER A 123 -3.27 1.92 15.15
CA SER A 123 -2.14 1.33 15.89
C SER A 123 -1.95 -0.16 15.60
N TYR A 124 -2.77 -0.75 14.72
CA TYR A 124 -2.62 -2.15 14.34
C TYR A 124 -1.20 -2.36 13.80
N ALA A 125 -0.46 -3.24 14.49
CA ALA A 125 0.94 -3.54 14.20
C ALA A 125 1.03 -4.44 12.96
N VAL A 126 0.86 -3.81 11.80
CA VAL A 126 1.11 -4.40 10.49
C VAL A 126 2.38 -3.78 9.91
N ASP A 127 3.30 -4.65 9.52
CA ASP A 127 4.54 -4.33 8.82
C ASP A 127 4.86 -5.54 7.94
N LEU A 128 4.41 -5.52 6.68
CA LEU A 128 4.52 -6.65 5.77
C LEU A 128 5.85 -6.61 5.02
N SER A 129 6.35 -7.79 4.69
CA SER A 129 7.64 -7.94 4.04
C SER A 129 7.55 -7.69 2.54
N GLU A 130 8.05 -6.54 2.08
CA GLU A 130 8.27 -6.30 0.66
C GLU A 130 9.26 -7.32 0.08
N ALA A 131 10.23 -7.78 0.89
CA ALA A 131 11.22 -8.74 0.47
C ALA A 131 10.61 -10.11 0.19
N HIS A 132 9.65 -10.57 1.00
CA HIS A 132 8.97 -11.84 0.78
C HIS A 132 8.10 -11.76 -0.47
N LEU A 133 7.39 -10.64 -0.62
CA LEU A 133 6.59 -10.40 -1.81
C LEU A 133 7.44 -10.36 -3.10
N PHE A 134 8.60 -9.68 -3.08
CA PHE A 134 9.42 -9.51 -4.28
C PHE A 134 10.41 -10.66 -4.50
N PHE A 135 11.28 -10.93 -3.54
CA PHE A 135 12.38 -11.90 -3.69
C PHE A 135 11.97 -13.37 -3.57
N CYS A 136 10.73 -13.65 -3.13
CA CYS A 136 10.13 -14.98 -3.23
C CYS A 136 9.09 -15.02 -4.36
N HIS A 137 7.98 -14.29 -4.25
CA HIS A 137 6.87 -14.46 -5.19
C HIS A 137 7.15 -13.89 -6.59
N ALA A 138 7.71 -12.69 -6.71
CA ALA A 138 8.08 -12.14 -8.02
C ALA A 138 9.23 -12.92 -8.65
N ARG A 139 10.20 -13.37 -7.86
CA ARG A 139 11.34 -14.17 -8.32
C ARG A 139 10.92 -15.48 -8.97
N GLU A 140 9.91 -16.17 -8.44
CA GLU A 140 9.33 -17.36 -9.09
C GLU A 140 8.77 -17.08 -10.49
N LYS A 141 8.44 -15.82 -10.79
CA LYS A 141 8.01 -15.34 -12.11
C LYS A 141 9.16 -14.78 -12.96
N GLY A 142 10.41 -15.03 -12.57
CA GLY A 142 11.61 -14.56 -13.27
C GLY A 142 11.89 -13.07 -13.06
N ARG A 143 11.32 -12.45 -12.02
CA ARG A 143 11.50 -11.04 -11.72
C ARG A 143 12.68 -10.79 -10.79
N SER A 144 13.30 -9.64 -10.95
CA SER A 144 14.47 -9.20 -10.23
C SER A 144 14.51 -7.67 -10.15
N CYS A 145 15.43 -7.13 -9.35
CA CYS A 145 15.64 -5.69 -9.25
C CYS A 145 15.91 -4.99 -10.59
N SER A 146 16.42 -5.70 -11.60
CA SER A 146 16.79 -5.11 -12.89
C SER A 146 15.65 -5.13 -13.93
N ASN A 147 14.64 -5.97 -13.74
CA ASN A 147 13.54 -6.08 -14.71
C ASN A 147 12.16 -5.76 -14.13
N GLY A 148 12.07 -5.46 -12.83
CA GLY A 148 10.85 -4.96 -12.19
C GLY A 148 9.73 -6.00 -12.10
N TRP A 149 8.51 -5.54 -11.84
CA TRP A 149 7.33 -6.40 -11.73
C TRP A 149 6.04 -5.69 -12.15
N TRP A 150 4.90 -6.33 -11.94
CA TRP A 150 3.58 -5.83 -12.32
C TRP A 150 2.59 -5.90 -11.15
N PRO A 151 1.86 -4.82 -10.84
CA PRO A 151 0.96 -4.78 -9.68
C PRO A 151 -0.10 -5.89 -9.64
N ASN A 152 -0.69 -6.27 -10.78
CA ASN A 152 -1.70 -7.34 -10.80
C ASN A 152 -1.11 -8.67 -10.33
N GLU A 153 0.11 -9.01 -10.78
CA GLU A 153 0.80 -10.22 -10.35
C GLU A 153 1.13 -10.16 -8.85
N ALA A 154 1.48 -8.99 -8.32
CA ALA A 154 1.73 -8.79 -6.89
C ALA A 154 0.47 -8.97 -6.05
N LEU A 155 -0.66 -8.42 -6.49
CA LEU A 155 -1.96 -8.58 -5.83
C LEU A 155 -2.47 -10.02 -5.92
N ASP A 156 -2.24 -10.71 -7.04
CA ASP A 156 -2.54 -12.14 -7.19
C ASP A 156 -1.71 -13.01 -6.23
N ALA A 157 -0.44 -12.66 -6.00
CA ALA A 157 0.40 -13.32 -4.99
C ALA A 157 -0.14 -13.09 -3.57
N PHE A 158 -0.55 -11.87 -3.23
CA PHE A 158 -1.25 -11.57 -1.97
C PHE A 158 -2.51 -12.40 -1.79
N LYS A 159 -3.32 -12.56 -2.85
CA LYS A 159 -4.58 -13.30 -2.80
C LYS A 159 -4.36 -14.81 -2.61
N SER A 160 -3.47 -15.39 -3.41
CA SER A 160 -3.26 -16.85 -3.45
C SER A 160 -2.35 -17.34 -2.31
N LYS A 161 -1.21 -16.69 -2.11
CA LYS A 161 -0.15 -17.14 -1.21
C LYS A 161 -0.06 -16.32 0.08
N GLY A 162 -0.33 -15.02 0.00
CA GLY A 162 -0.16 -14.08 1.10
C GLY A 162 1.30 -13.66 1.31
N VAL A 163 1.48 -12.69 2.20
CA VAL A 163 2.78 -12.08 2.48
C VAL A 163 3.01 -12.05 3.99
N ALA A 164 4.11 -12.67 4.43
CA ALA A 164 4.57 -12.63 5.82
C ALA A 164 5.01 -11.22 6.25
N ASP A 165 5.13 -11.02 7.55
CA ASP A 165 5.60 -9.76 8.10
C ASP A 165 7.12 -9.52 7.92
N GLU A 166 7.53 -8.26 7.96
CA GLU A 166 8.90 -7.78 7.76
C GLU A 166 9.90 -8.44 8.73
N ALA A 167 9.47 -8.73 9.98
CA ALA A 167 10.34 -9.40 10.95
C ALA A 167 10.59 -10.89 10.62
N CYS A 168 9.77 -11.50 9.75
CA CYS A 168 10.02 -12.84 9.23
C CYS A 168 11.05 -12.85 8.09
N TYR A 169 11.06 -11.80 7.26
CA TYR A 169 12.01 -11.68 6.17
C TYR A 169 12.22 -10.20 5.83
N LYS A 170 13.28 -9.63 6.38
CA LYS A 170 13.55 -8.20 6.32
C LYS A 170 13.99 -7.77 4.91
N TYR A 171 13.62 -6.58 4.49
CA TYR A 171 14.16 -5.94 3.30
C TYR A 171 15.59 -5.41 3.53
N GLU A 172 16.51 -5.78 2.65
CA GLU A 172 17.90 -5.35 2.66
C GLU A 172 18.23 -4.66 1.33
N ASP A 173 18.71 -3.42 1.42
CA ASP A 173 19.12 -2.65 0.24
C ASP A 173 20.26 -3.35 -0.51
N GLY A 174 20.28 -3.22 -1.83
CA GLY A 174 21.41 -3.59 -2.66
C GLY A 174 21.48 -5.06 -3.07
N ASN A 175 20.39 -5.82 -2.93
CA ASN A 175 20.27 -7.17 -3.51
C ASN A 175 21.33 -8.16 -2.96
N VAL A 176 21.85 -7.92 -1.76
CA VAL A 176 22.88 -8.77 -1.16
C VAL A 176 22.17 -9.99 -0.57
N LYS A 177 22.04 -11.06 -1.37
CA LYS A 177 21.57 -12.40 -0.96
C LYS A 177 20.06 -12.54 -0.64
N GLN A 178 19.21 -11.60 -1.05
CA GLN A 178 17.77 -11.76 -0.87
C GLN A 178 17.20 -12.71 -1.95
N ASP A 179 17.27 -14.00 -1.68
CA ASP A 179 16.94 -15.07 -2.61
C ASP A 179 15.88 -16.03 -2.03
N CYS A 180 15.16 -15.57 -1.00
CA CYS A 180 14.17 -16.30 -0.20
C CYS A 180 14.75 -17.33 0.79
N SER A 181 16.07 -17.59 0.80
CA SER A 181 16.67 -18.56 1.73
C SER A 181 16.63 -18.11 3.20
N GLY A 182 16.52 -16.81 3.46
CA GLY A 182 16.43 -16.23 4.81
C GLY A 182 15.01 -16.12 5.38
N LEU A 183 13.99 -16.61 4.67
CA LEU A 183 12.61 -16.57 5.11
C LEU A 183 12.42 -17.43 6.38
N CYS A 184 11.82 -16.84 7.43
CA CYS A 184 11.64 -17.55 8.70
C CYS A 184 10.83 -18.85 8.55
N SER A 185 11.14 -19.89 9.33
CA SER A 185 10.55 -21.23 9.14
C SER A 185 9.02 -21.29 9.34
N ASN A 186 8.45 -20.39 10.14
CA ASN A 186 7.01 -20.30 10.39
C ASN A 186 6.32 -19.19 9.59
N TRP A 187 6.89 -18.76 8.46
CA TRP A 187 6.35 -17.67 7.63
C TRP A 187 4.89 -17.92 7.21
N ALA A 188 4.52 -19.18 6.94
CA ALA A 188 3.20 -19.56 6.46
C ALA A 188 2.08 -19.21 7.47
N ASP A 189 2.39 -19.21 8.77
CA ASP A 189 1.45 -18.86 9.85
C ASP A 189 1.38 -17.35 10.11
N ARG A 190 2.20 -16.56 9.40
CA ARG A 190 2.39 -15.11 9.59
C ARG A 190 1.90 -14.30 8.39
N VAL A 191 1.32 -14.96 7.39
CA VAL A 191 0.90 -14.29 6.15
C VAL A 191 -0.37 -13.48 6.32
N VAL A 192 -0.39 -12.29 5.73
CA VAL A 192 -1.62 -11.57 5.41
C VAL A 192 -1.98 -11.85 3.95
N LYS A 193 -3.25 -12.19 3.73
CA LYS A 193 -3.84 -12.39 2.40
C LYS A 193 -4.90 -11.33 2.13
N ILE A 194 -5.30 -11.23 0.87
CA ILE A 194 -6.44 -10.40 0.45
C ILE A 194 -7.52 -11.29 -0.17
N THR A 195 -8.80 -10.91 -0.05
CA THR A 195 -9.89 -11.62 -0.72
C THR A 195 -9.94 -11.34 -2.23
N GLY A 196 -9.47 -10.16 -2.63
CA GLY A 196 -9.53 -9.64 -3.98
C GLY A 196 -9.05 -8.20 -4.06
N TYR A 197 -9.10 -7.66 -5.27
CA TYR A 197 -8.82 -6.26 -5.57
C TYR A 197 -9.75 -5.76 -6.67
N THR A 198 -9.99 -4.46 -6.68
CA THR A 198 -10.79 -3.75 -7.69
C THR A 198 -9.87 -2.90 -8.55
N VAL A 199 -10.03 -2.99 -9.88
CA VAL A 199 -9.34 -2.14 -10.86
C VAL A 199 -10.09 -0.81 -10.99
N LEU A 200 -9.41 0.27 -10.61
CA LEU A 200 -9.91 1.65 -10.60
C LEU A 200 -9.27 2.53 -11.68
N THR A 201 -8.42 1.93 -12.54
CA THR A 201 -7.72 2.64 -13.62
C THR A 201 -8.69 3.40 -14.51
N GLY A 202 -8.38 4.67 -14.77
CA GLY A 202 -9.17 5.58 -15.59
C GLY A 202 -10.50 5.99 -14.96
N LYS A 203 -10.63 5.85 -13.62
CA LYS A 203 -11.84 6.19 -12.87
C LYS A 203 -11.54 7.01 -11.61
N PRO A 204 -10.86 8.17 -11.71
CA PRO A 204 -10.53 9.04 -10.58
C PRO A 204 -11.70 9.35 -9.62
N ALA A 205 -12.95 9.44 -10.09
CA ALA A 205 -14.08 9.62 -9.19
C ALA A 205 -14.26 8.41 -8.25
N GLN A 206 -14.12 7.19 -8.80
CA GLN A 206 -14.17 5.95 -8.02
C GLN A 206 -12.94 5.77 -7.14
N ILE A 207 -11.77 6.28 -7.56
CA ILE A 207 -10.57 6.31 -6.70
C ILE A 207 -10.84 7.15 -5.44
N LYS A 208 -11.47 8.33 -5.56
CA LYS A 208 -11.83 9.17 -4.40
C LYS A 208 -12.85 8.50 -3.48
N GLU A 209 -13.88 7.89 -4.04
CA GLU A 209 -14.85 7.11 -3.29
C GLU A 209 -14.17 5.95 -2.55
N TRP A 210 -13.27 5.23 -3.22
CA TRP A 210 -12.51 4.15 -2.63
C TRP A 210 -11.62 4.61 -1.46
N LEU A 211 -10.90 5.71 -1.63
CA LEU A 211 -10.04 6.29 -0.60
C LEU A 211 -10.81 6.66 0.66
N SER A 212 -11.98 7.26 0.48
CA SER A 212 -12.82 7.73 1.59
C SER A 212 -13.64 6.64 2.27
N THR A 213 -13.83 5.48 1.63
CA THR A 213 -14.69 4.40 2.17
C THR A 213 -13.98 3.08 2.47
N LYS A 214 -12.91 2.76 1.74
CA LYS A 214 -12.23 1.46 1.81
C LYS A 214 -10.75 1.57 2.15
N GLY A 215 -10.03 2.55 1.61
CA GLY A 215 -8.63 2.80 1.98
C GLY A 215 -7.71 3.12 0.82
N PRO A 216 -6.39 2.95 0.99
CA PRO A 216 -5.42 3.39 -0.01
C PRO A 216 -5.59 2.66 -1.34
N VAL A 217 -5.02 3.24 -2.39
CA VAL A 217 -5.02 2.70 -3.76
C VAL A 217 -3.58 2.58 -4.24
N CYS A 218 -3.16 1.40 -4.66
CA CYS A 218 -1.88 1.22 -5.34
C CYS A 218 -1.99 1.88 -6.71
N ALA A 219 -1.05 2.76 -7.05
CA ALA A 219 -1.06 3.51 -8.30
C ALA A 219 0.30 3.47 -8.98
N CYS A 220 0.35 3.54 -10.31
CA CYS A 220 1.61 3.66 -11.05
C CYS A 220 1.59 4.87 -11.96
N LEU A 221 2.76 5.50 -12.12
CA LEU A 221 2.96 6.73 -12.87
C LEU A 221 4.24 6.66 -13.70
N THR A 222 4.31 7.47 -14.75
CA THR A 222 5.55 7.78 -15.45
C THR A 222 6.37 8.73 -14.58
N VAL A 223 7.63 8.39 -14.34
CA VAL A 223 8.61 9.24 -13.65
C VAL A 223 9.46 9.94 -14.70
N TYR A 224 9.71 11.23 -14.48
CA TYR A 224 10.55 12.09 -15.29
C TYR A 224 11.78 12.53 -14.51
N GLN A 225 12.80 13.05 -15.22
CA GLN A 225 14.05 13.49 -14.59
C GLN A 225 13.84 14.58 -13.53
N ASP A 226 12.90 15.50 -13.73
CA ASP A 226 12.61 16.60 -12.80
C ASP A 226 12.01 16.12 -11.47
N PHE A 227 11.27 14.99 -11.49
CA PHE A 227 10.65 14.41 -10.30
C PHE A 227 11.66 13.96 -9.23
N PHE A 228 12.88 13.60 -9.60
CA PHE A 228 13.92 13.25 -8.62
C PHE A 228 14.28 14.44 -7.71
N ASN A 229 14.03 15.67 -8.16
CA ASN A 229 14.28 16.91 -7.42
C ASN A 229 13.07 17.43 -6.64
N TYR A 230 11.91 16.75 -6.68
CA TYR A 230 10.71 17.17 -5.96
C TYR A 230 10.95 17.29 -4.45
N LYS A 231 10.62 18.46 -3.86
CA LYS A 231 10.66 18.72 -2.42
C LYS A 231 9.28 18.86 -1.80
N SER A 232 8.39 19.64 -2.41
CA SER A 232 7.08 19.97 -1.86
C SER A 232 6.18 20.61 -2.90
N GLY A 233 4.89 20.77 -2.57
CA GLY A 233 3.90 21.38 -3.45
C GLY A 233 3.22 20.35 -4.35
N ILE A 234 2.62 20.79 -5.47
CA ILE A 234 1.82 19.93 -6.34
C ILE A 234 2.57 19.68 -7.63
N TYR A 235 3.13 18.48 -7.72
CA TYR A 235 3.91 18.07 -8.87
C TYR A 235 3.07 18.09 -10.15
N LYS A 236 3.66 18.73 -11.16
CA LYS A 236 3.31 18.68 -12.57
C LYS A 236 4.61 18.55 -13.32
N HIS A 237 4.66 17.70 -14.33
CA HIS A 237 5.87 17.59 -15.13
C HIS A 237 6.10 18.89 -15.91
N VAL A 238 7.30 19.47 -15.82
CA VAL A 238 7.63 20.74 -16.50
C VAL A 238 8.84 20.64 -17.41
N THR A 239 9.76 19.69 -17.17
CA THR A 239 10.94 19.50 -18.01
C THR A 239 11.63 18.16 -17.77
N GLY A 240 12.55 17.78 -18.65
CA GLY A 240 13.30 16.53 -18.57
C GLY A 240 12.63 15.37 -19.29
N SER A 241 13.43 14.37 -19.62
CA SER A 241 12.93 13.19 -20.33
C SER A 241 12.25 12.20 -19.38
N GLN A 242 11.43 11.33 -19.96
CA GLN A 242 10.85 10.18 -19.29
C GLN A 242 11.96 9.24 -18.80
N ALA A 243 11.96 8.92 -17.50
CA ALA A 243 13.00 8.12 -16.85
C ALA A 243 12.59 6.65 -16.65
N GLY A 244 11.33 6.39 -16.29
CA GLY A 244 10.80 5.03 -16.19
C GLY A 244 9.40 4.98 -15.60
N GLY A 245 8.93 3.77 -15.30
CA GLY A 245 7.68 3.54 -14.59
C GLY A 245 7.89 3.26 -13.12
N HIS A 246 7.02 3.81 -12.28
CA HIS A 246 7.08 3.67 -10.82
C HIS A 246 5.72 3.38 -10.23
N CYS A 247 5.65 2.67 -9.11
CA CYS A 247 4.41 2.49 -8.36
C CYS A 247 4.54 3.03 -6.94
N VAL A 248 3.44 3.61 -6.47
CA VAL A 248 3.27 4.33 -5.21
C VAL A 248 1.91 3.95 -4.62
N THR A 249 1.57 4.52 -3.47
CA THR A 249 0.24 4.38 -2.89
C THR A 249 -0.44 5.74 -2.80
N ILE A 250 -1.58 5.92 -3.46
CA ILE A 250 -2.45 7.08 -3.22
C ILE A 250 -3.10 6.88 -1.85
N VAL A 251 -2.93 7.86 -0.96
CA VAL A 251 -3.42 7.84 0.43
C VAL A 251 -4.43 8.95 0.71
N GLY A 252 -4.68 9.82 -0.26
CA GLY A 252 -5.59 10.93 -0.10
C GLY A 252 -5.65 11.81 -1.34
N TYR A 253 -6.40 12.89 -1.23
CA TYR A 253 -6.61 13.85 -2.29
C TYR A 253 -7.20 15.16 -1.76
N ASN A 254 -7.19 16.19 -2.61
CA ASN A 254 -7.84 17.46 -2.36
C ASN A 254 -8.25 18.12 -3.68
N ASP A 255 -9.53 18.44 -3.84
CA ASP A 255 -10.11 19.03 -5.04
C ASP A 255 -9.75 20.50 -5.26
N SER A 256 -9.34 21.19 -4.21
CA SER A 256 -8.92 22.59 -4.27
C SER A 256 -7.51 22.73 -3.69
N PRO A 257 -6.46 22.79 -4.53
CA PRO A 257 -6.47 23.02 -6.01
C PRO A 257 -6.54 21.78 -6.95
N GLY A 258 -6.71 20.55 -6.48
CA GLY A 258 -6.92 19.37 -7.34
C GLY A 258 -5.69 18.47 -7.49
N TYR A 259 -5.43 17.63 -6.50
CA TYR A 259 -4.26 16.74 -6.47
C TYR A 259 -4.49 15.45 -5.67
N TRP A 260 -3.72 14.43 -5.99
CA TRP A 260 -3.55 13.21 -5.20
C TRP A 260 -2.44 13.39 -4.17
N ILE A 261 -2.60 12.77 -3.00
CA ILE A 261 -1.57 12.63 -1.98
C ILE A 261 -1.01 11.21 -2.09
N CYS A 262 0.29 11.08 -2.31
CA CYS A 262 0.92 9.79 -2.57
C CYS A 262 2.04 9.50 -1.55
N LYS A 263 2.06 8.27 -1.04
CA LYS A 263 3.18 7.70 -0.29
C LYS A 263 4.17 7.07 -1.27
N ASN A 264 5.42 7.51 -1.22
CA ASN A 264 6.51 6.95 -2.02
C ASN A 264 7.36 5.96 -1.19
N SER A 265 8.33 5.31 -1.83
CA SER A 265 9.22 4.29 -1.28
C SER A 265 10.70 4.60 -1.49
N TRP A 266 11.08 5.87 -1.47
CA TRP A 266 12.48 6.33 -1.62
C TRP A 266 13.02 6.99 -0.34
N GLY A 267 12.50 6.55 0.81
CA GLY A 267 12.89 7.08 2.12
C GLY A 267 12.33 8.47 2.42
N THR A 268 12.53 8.91 3.66
CA THR A 268 12.01 10.20 4.16
C THR A 268 12.85 11.40 3.71
N GLY A 269 14.05 11.17 3.17
CA GLY A 269 14.94 12.21 2.62
C GLY A 269 14.48 12.80 1.28
N TRP A 270 13.44 12.22 0.68
CA TRP A 270 12.86 12.66 -0.59
C TRP A 270 11.46 13.24 -0.40
N GLY A 271 11.11 14.27 -1.18
CA GLY A 271 9.79 14.92 -1.11
C GLY A 271 9.40 15.43 0.28
N GLU A 272 8.11 15.35 0.58
CA GLU A 272 7.50 15.78 1.83
C GLU A 272 7.55 14.65 2.86
N GLN A 273 8.75 14.38 3.40
CA GLN A 273 8.99 13.23 4.30
C GLN A 273 8.64 11.87 3.67
N GLY A 274 8.96 11.70 2.38
CA GLY A 274 8.65 10.51 1.58
C GLY A 274 7.26 10.51 0.95
N PHE A 275 6.50 11.58 1.09
CA PHE A 275 5.25 11.80 0.38
C PHE A 275 5.42 12.83 -0.74
N PHE A 276 4.44 12.89 -1.64
CA PHE A 276 4.33 13.94 -2.62
C PHE A 276 2.86 14.18 -2.97
N ASN A 277 2.57 15.37 -3.47
CA ASN A 277 1.31 15.67 -4.12
C ASN A 277 1.51 15.77 -5.63
N ILE A 278 0.57 15.24 -6.41
CA ILE A 278 0.60 15.28 -7.88
C ILE A 278 -0.77 15.72 -8.39
N ALA A 279 -0.81 16.65 -9.34
CA ALA A 279 -2.09 17.14 -9.87
C ALA A 279 -2.86 16.00 -10.56
N TYR A 280 -4.20 16.05 -10.48
CA TYR A 280 -5.04 15.07 -11.18
C TYR A 280 -4.75 15.04 -12.69
N GLY A 281 -4.69 13.84 -13.26
CA GLY A 281 -4.47 13.60 -14.68
C GLY A 281 -3.00 13.65 -15.12
N GLN A 282 -2.07 13.97 -14.23
CA GLN A 282 -0.64 14.09 -14.57
C GLN A 282 0.08 12.75 -14.64
N CYS A 283 1.07 12.66 -15.52
CA CYS A 283 2.06 11.57 -15.57
C CYS A 283 1.45 10.15 -15.64
N GLY A 284 0.23 10.04 -16.18
CA GLY A 284 -0.50 8.78 -16.29
C GLY A 284 -0.97 8.15 -14.98
N ILE A 285 -0.86 8.83 -13.82
CA ILE A 285 -1.13 8.23 -12.51
C ILE A 285 -2.57 7.71 -12.37
N ASP A 286 -3.52 8.37 -13.04
CA ASP A 286 -4.94 8.03 -13.04
C ASP A 286 -5.32 6.95 -14.07
N SER A 287 -4.47 6.69 -15.06
CA SER A 287 -4.84 5.93 -16.26
C SER A 287 -3.91 4.77 -16.60
N TRP A 288 -2.83 4.57 -15.83
CA TRP A 288 -1.95 3.43 -16.03
C TRP A 288 -2.41 2.20 -15.25
N LEU A 289 -2.30 2.22 -13.93
CA LEU A 289 -2.78 1.16 -13.05
C LEU A 289 -3.20 1.73 -11.71
N ASN A 290 -4.44 1.47 -11.31
CA ASN A 290 -4.95 1.83 -9.98
C ASN A 290 -5.71 0.65 -9.39
N HIS A 291 -5.31 0.19 -8.21
CA HIS A 291 -5.90 -0.98 -7.56
C HIS A 291 -6.25 -0.71 -6.09
N GLY A 292 -7.52 -0.92 -5.76
CA GLY A 292 -7.99 -0.95 -4.38
C GLY A 292 -8.07 -2.37 -3.85
N VAL A 293 -7.68 -2.60 -2.59
CA VAL A 293 -7.74 -3.92 -1.94
C VAL A 293 -9.09 -4.15 -1.27
N ASP A 294 -9.82 -5.20 -1.66
CA ASP A 294 -11.20 -5.44 -1.22
C ASP A 294 -11.29 -5.78 0.27
N GLY A 295 -10.87 -6.98 0.65
CA GLY A 295 -10.96 -7.52 2.00
C GLY A 295 -9.63 -8.13 2.43
N ILE A 296 -9.44 -8.19 3.74
CA ILE A 296 -8.24 -8.77 4.35
C ILE A 296 -8.58 -10.16 4.87
N VAL A 297 -7.79 -11.14 4.44
CA VAL A 297 -7.78 -12.49 5.00
C VAL A 297 -6.62 -12.55 5.99
N ASN A 298 -6.99 -12.54 7.26
CA ASN A 298 -6.04 -12.54 8.35
C ASN A 298 -6.29 -13.81 9.17
N THR A 299 -5.64 -14.88 8.72
CA THR A 299 -5.68 -16.17 9.40
C THR A 299 -4.45 -16.30 10.28
N GLY A 300 -4.63 -16.59 11.56
CA GLY A 300 -3.48 -16.86 12.42
C GLY A 300 -3.74 -16.70 13.91
N TRP A 301 -2.73 -17.05 14.69
CA TRP A 301 -2.73 -16.95 16.14
C TRP A 301 -2.54 -15.50 16.61
N ARG A 302 -3.40 -15.06 17.52
CA ARG A 302 -3.26 -13.83 18.31
C ARG A 302 -3.03 -14.23 19.74
N ASN A 303 -1.78 -14.15 20.15
CA ASN A 303 -1.36 -14.55 21.49
C ASN A 303 -1.50 -13.41 22.49
N ASN A 304 -1.61 -13.79 23.77
CA ASN A 304 -1.60 -12.88 24.91
C ASN A 304 -2.65 -11.75 24.84
N ARG A 305 -3.88 -12.07 24.46
CA ARG A 305 -4.96 -11.09 24.31
C ARG A 305 -5.93 -11.14 25.49
N ARG A 306 -6.37 -9.97 25.98
CA ARG A 306 -7.38 -9.91 27.04
C ARG A 306 -8.79 -9.93 26.46
N VAL A 307 -9.64 -10.75 27.06
CA VAL A 307 -11.08 -10.75 26.82
C VAL A 307 -11.72 -9.64 27.65
N ILE A 308 -12.35 -8.65 27.01
CA ILE A 308 -12.96 -7.50 27.69
C ILE A 308 -14.49 -7.50 27.59
N GLY A 309 -15.06 -8.17 26.59
CA GLY A 309 -16.50 -8.25 26.36
C GLY A 309 -16.90 -9.65 25.94
N LEU A 310 -18.10 -10.07 26.33
CA LEU A 310 -18.75 -11.29 25.85
C LEU A 310 -20.21 -10.96 25.58
N TRP A 311 -20.73 -11.46 24.47
CA TRP A 311 -22.12 -11.26 24.07
C TRP A 311 -22.59 -12.48 23.30
N ALA A 312 -23.80 -12.95 23.58
CA ALA A 312 -24.44 -14.02 22.83
C ALA A 312 -25.94 -13.77 22.83
N ILE A 313 -26.61 -14.23 21.79
CA ILE A 313 -28.08 -14.25 21.71
C ILE A 313 -28.58 -15.68 21.62
N ASN A 314 -29.89 -15.87 21.80
CA ASN A 314 -30.52 -17.19 21.79
C ASN A 314 -30.70 -17.73 20.36
N GLU A 315 -29.59 -17.80 19.62
CA GLU A 315 -29.47 -18.35 18.27
C GLU A 315 -28.24 -19.26 18.21
N ASP A 316 -28.32 -20.32 17.41
CA ASP A 316 -27.24 -21.30 17.28
C ASP A 316 -25.93 -20.66 16.80
N ARG A 317 -24.85 -20.96 17.52
CA ARG A 317 -23.48 -20.48 17.24
C ARG A 317 -23.38 -18.95 17.06
N ASN A 318 -24.23 -18.20 17.75
CA ASN A 318 -24.20 -16.75 17.75
C ASN A 318 -23.62 -16.19 19.04
N ALA A 319 -22.30 -16.32 19.17
CA ALA A 319 -21.55 -15.71 20.26
C ALA A 319 -20.43 -14.83 19.72
N TRP A 320 -20.15 -13.77 20.47
CA TRP A 320 -19.19 -12.74 20.15
C TRP A 320 -18.34 -12.43 21.38
N VAL A 321 -17.08 -12.16 21.12
CA VAL A 321 -16.13 -11.76 22.16
C VAL A 321 -15.46 -10.47 21.75
N HIS A 322 -15.40 -9.53 22.68
CA HIS A 322 -14.60 -8.32 22.49
C HIS A 322 -13.22 -8.58 23.05
N ILE A 323 -12.22 -8.51 22.16
CA ILE A 323 -10.82 -8.74 22.48
C ILE A 323 -10.09 -7.39 22.47
N GLN A 324 -9.24 -7.15 23.47
CA GLN A 324 -8.45 -5.92 23.58
C GLN A 324 -7.55 -5.75 22.33
N GLY A 325 -7.69 -4.61 21.66
CA GLY A 325 -6.93 -4.28 20.44
C GLY A 325 -7.42 -4.99 19.17
N LEU A 326 -8.50 -5.76 19.22
CA LEU A 326 -9.12 -6.38 18.04
C LEU A 326 -10.59 -5.98 17.87
N GLY A 327 -11.28 -5.62 18.95
CA GLY A 327 -12.71 -5.33 18.91
C GLY A 327 -13.56 -6.59 19.04
N TRP A 328 -14.81 -6.51 18.58
CA TRP A 328 -15.72 -7.66 18.54
C TRP A 328 -15.33 -8.67 17.46
N ARG A 329 -15.33 -9.95 17.83
CA ARG A 329 -15.09 -11.09 16.94
C ARG A 329 -16.16 -12.13 17.16
N LYS A 330 -16.66 -12.72 16.08
CA LYS A 330 -17.60 -13.85 16.16
C LYS A 330 -16.83 -15.10 16.59
N VAL A 331 -17.40 -15.87 17.49
CA VAL A 331 -16.92 -17.20 17.88
C VAL A 331 -17.72 -18.22 17.07
N SER A 332 -17.09 -18.92 16.14
CA SER A 332 -17.81 -19.85 15.26
C SER A 332 -16.87 -20.94 14.72
N PRO A 333 -16.46 -21.89 15.58
CA PRO A 333 -15.74 -23.08 15.14
C PRO A 333 -16.67 -24.01 14.37
N ASP A 334 -16.10 -25.03 13.73
CA ASP A 334 -16.85 -25.91 12.85
C ASP A 334 -17.67 -26.98 13.61
N ASN A 335 -17.48 -27.10 14.93
CA ASN A 335 -18.06 -28.14 15.80
C ASN A 335 -18.67 -27.54 17.09
N ASP A 336 -19.87 -27.99 17.48
CA ASP A 336 -20.59 -27.50 18.67
C ASP A 336 -19.86 -27.78 19.99
N ASN A 337 -19.21 -28.94 20.12
CA ASN A 337 -18.41 -29.25 21.31
C ASN A 337 -17.25 -28.26 21.45
N ILE A 338 -16.61 -27.91 20.33
CA ILE A 338 -15.54 -26.91 20.32
C ILE A 338 -16.11 -25.53 20.64
N PHE A 339 -17.29 -25.18 20.13
CA PHE A 339 -17.96 -23.92 20.40
C PHE A 339 -18.22 -23.73 21.90
N PHE A 340 -18.89 -24.68 22.57
CA PHE A 340 -19.19 -24.56 23.99
C PHE A 340 -17.93 -24.56 24.86
N ASN A 341 -16.92 -25.37 24.52
CA ASN A 341 -15.63 -25.35 25.20
C ASN A 341 -14.94 -23.98 25.08
N MET A 342 -14.92 -23.40 23.89
CA MET A 342 -14.34 -22.06 23.68
C MET A 342 -15.08 -20.99 24.50
N LEU A 343 -16.42 -21.03 24.56
CA LEU A 343 -17.17 -20.10 25.40
C LEU A 343 -16.83 -20.23 26.87
N ALA A 344 -16.76 -21.46 27.40
CA ALA A 344 -16.37 -21.70 28.78
C ALA A 344 -14.97 -21.13 29.07
N VAL A 345 -14.00 -21.36 28.17
CA VAL A 345 -12.64 -20.83 28.27
C VAL A 345 -12.63 -19.30 28.26
N LEU A 346 -13.37 -18.67 27.34
CA LEU A 346 -13.45 -17.20 27.24
C LEU A 346 -14.12 -16.56 28.45
N ILE A 347 -15.17 -17.18 29.00
CA ILE A 347 -15.85 -16.74 30.22
C ILE A 347 -14.89 -16.80 31.41
N ALA A 348 -14.22 -17.94 31.59
CA ALA A 348 -13.25 -18.13 32.68
C ALA A 348 -12.07 -17.16 32.56
N ALA A 349 -11.51 -16.99 31.35
CA ALA A 349 -10.42 -16.08 31.08
C ALA A 349 -10.80 -14.63 31.39
N LYS A 350 -12.00 -14.19 30.97
CA LYS A 350 -12.52 -12.85 31.30
C LYS A 350 -12.65 -12.65 32.80
N ALA A 351 -13.31 -13.59 33.50
CA ALA A 351 -13.55 -13.49 34.94
C ALA A 351 -12.24 -13.43 35.74
N ALA A 352 -11.22 -14.15 35.31
CA ALA A 352 -9.90 -14.18 35.95
C ALA A 352 -8.91 -13.14 35.41
N ALA A 353 -9.34 -12.27 34.47
CA ALA A 353 -8.46 -11.36 33.73
C ALA A 353 -7.21 -12.02 33.11
N ARG A 354 -7.32 -13.31 32.75
CA ARG A 354 -6.23 -14.09 32.13
C ARG A 354 -6.20 -13.82 30.63
N PRO A 355 -5.00 -13.68 30.04
CA PRO A 355 -4.88 -13.58 28.59
C PRO A 355 -5.22 -14.92 27.91
N VAL A 356 -5.74 -14.83 26.68
CA VAL A 356 -6.01 -15.95 25.79
C VAL A 356 -5.12 -15.88 24.56
N ASN A 357 -4.85 -17.03 23.97
CA ASN A 357 -4.40 -17.16 22.60
C ASN A 357 -5.60 -17.55 21.75
N ILE A 358 -5.85 -16.81 20.68
CA ILE A 358 -6.98 -17.08 19.78
C ILE A 358 -6.46 -17.34 18.37
N TYR A 359 -7.00 -18.35 17.71
CA TYR A 359 -6.79 -18.54 16.29
C TYR A 359 -7.99 -17.96 15.55
N GLU A 360 -7.73 -16.94 14.73
CA GLU A 360 -8.73 -16.24 13.95
C GLU A 360 -8.60 -16.64 12.49
N GLU A 361 -9.73 -16.82 11.81
CA GLU A 361 -9.84 -16.89 10.36
C GLU A 361 -10.85 -15.82 9.93
N ASN A 362 -10.40 -14.79 9.21
CA ASN A 362 -11.26 -13.76 8.62
C ASN A 362 -12.21 -13.06 9.62
N GLY A 363 -11.72 -12.64 10.80
CA GLY A 363 -12.60 -12.01 11.80
C GLY A 363 -13.38 -13.00 12.66
N VAL A 364 -13.23 -14.31 12.43
CA VAL A 364 -13.94 -15.36 13.15
C VAL A 364 -12.95 -16.16 13.99
N ILE A 365 -13.21 -16.25 15.29
CA ILE A 365 -12.41 -17.08 16.18
C ILE A 365 -12.80 -18.54 15.96
N LYS A 366 -11.80 -19.33 15.58
CA LYS A 366 -11.89 -20.76 15.29
C LYS A 366 -11.34 -21.62 16.43
N GLN A 367 -10.37 -21.11 17.20
CA GLN A 367 -9.85 -21.79 18.40
C GLN A 367 -9.49 -20.77 19.48
N VAL A 368 -9.57 -21.20 20.75
CA VAL A 368 -9.14 -20.43 21.92
C VAL A 368 -8.38 -21.34 22.86
N TYR A 369 -7.21 -20.89 23.32
CA TYR A 369 -6.45 -21.53 24.39
C TYR A 369 -6.13 -20.52 25.49
N VAL A 370 -6.08 -21.00 26.73
CA VAL A 370 -5.53 -20.28 27.88
C VAL A 370 -4.32 -21.08 28.34
N TYR A 371 -3.16 -20.43 28.44
CA TYR A 371 -2.03 -20.98 29.19
C TYR A 371 -2.30 -20.83 30.67
#